data_AF-A0A8J4PML0-F1
#
_entry.id   AF-A0A8J4PML0-F1
#
_cell.length_a   1.000
_cell.length_b   1.000
_cell.length_c   1.000
_cell.angle_alpha   90.00
_cell.angle_beta   90.00
_cell.angle_gamma   90.00
#
_symmetry.space_group_name_H-M   'P 1'
#
loop_
_entity.id
_entity.type
_entity.pdbx_description
1 polymer ?
#
loop_
_entity_poly.entity_id
_entity_poly.type
_entity_poly.pdbx_seq_one_letter_code
_entity_poly.pdbx_strand_id
1 'polypeptide(L)'
;CRSQAPCCGKLYACRLCHDGAEEHRLDRFRVAEVQCTRCRLLQKAQQRCEGCQSLFGEYYCGICHLFDRDKKQYHCAECGICRIGPKEDFFHCSKCNLCLSLSLRGKHKCIENVSRQDCPICLEDIHTSRVGAHVLPCGHLLHRLFFSFLSARGYRCPLCMHSALDMTRYWRQLDDEVAQTPMPTEYQNMMVEILCNDCNARSTVQFHLLGMKCKNCESYNTAQDGRCRLPLEEQ
;
A
#
# COMPACT_ATOMS: atom_id res chain seq x y z
N CYS A 1 29.39 -5.16 -11.82
CA CYS A 1 29.68 -4.26 -12.96
C CYS A 1 29.24 -2.83 -12.59
N ARG A 2 29.44 -1.85 -13.48
CA ARG A 2 28.78 -0.55 -13.45
C ARG A 2 27.95 -0.40 -14.72
N SER A 3 26.68 -0.02 -14.62
CA SER A 3 25.81 0.23 -15.76
C SER A 3 26.14 1.58 -16.39
N GLN A 4 26.22 1.62 -17.72
CA GLN A 4 26.32 2.88 -18.43
C GLN A 4 24.93 3.50 -18.58
N ALA A 5 24.78 4.73 -18.12
CA ALA A 5 23.56 5.49 -18.24
C ALA A 5 23.44 6.06 -19.66
N PRO A 6 22.46 5.66 -20.48
CA PRO A 6 22.34 6.14 -21.86
C PRO A 6 21.92 7.62 -21.93
N CYS A 7 21.39 8.18 -20.84
CA CYS A 7 21.00 9.59 -20.76
C CYS A 7 22.21 10.54 -20.67
N CYS A 8 23.31 10.13 -20.03
CA CYS A 8 24.45 11.01 -19.76
C CYS A 8 25.82 10.37 -20.07
N GLY A 9 25.86 9.11 -20.52
CA GLY A 9 27.07 8.36 -20.84
C GLY A 9 27.91 7.92 -19.63
N LYS A 10 27.56 8.37 -18.42
CA LYS A 10 28.29 8.10 -17.17
C LYS A 10 28.03 6.68 -16.64
N LEU A 11 28.93 6.19 -15.78
CA LEU A 11 28.90 4.81 -15.23
C LEU A 11 28.52 4.80 -13.75
N TYR A 12 27.48 4.06 -13.38
CA TYR A 12 27.01 3.93 -11.99
C TYR A 12 26.89 2.48 -11.55
N ALA A 13 26.98 2.25 -10.24
CA ALA A 13 26.78 0.91 -9.69
C ALA A 13 25.36 0.36 -9.94
N CYS A 14 24.36 1.23 -9.92
CA CYS A 14 22.97 0.90 -10.23
C CYS A 14 22.18 2.17 -10.60
N ARG A 15 20.94 1.99 -11.08
CA ARG A 15 20.02 3.10 -11.37
C ARG A 15 19.80 4.04 -10.18
N LEU A 16 19.78 3.50 -8.96
CA LEU A 16 19.50 4.30 -7.77
C LEU A 16 20.69 5.18 -7.38
N CYS A 17 21.92 4.73 -7.64
CA CYS A 17 23.11 5.55 -7.49
C CYS A 17 23.16 6.65 -8.55
N HIS A 18 22.66 6.39 -9.76
CA HIS A 18 22.49 7.42 -10.79
C HIS A 18 21.47 8.47 -10.34
N ASP A 19 20.24 8.04 -10.02
CA ASP A 19 19.13 8.93 -9.67
C ASP A 19 19.39 9.76 -8.40
N GLY A 20 20.30 9.30 -7.52
CA GLY A 20 20.72 10.05 -6.34
C GLY A 20 21.91 11.00 -6.57
N ALA A 21 22.63 10.85 -7.68
CA ALA A 21 23.79 11.68 -8.03
C ALA A 21 23.50 12.68 -9.16
N GLU A 22 22.43 12.48 -9.91
CA GLU A 22 22.04 13.30 -11.07
C GLU A 22 20.64 13.89 -10.86
N GLU A 23 20.36 15.05 -11.47
CA GLU A 23 19.05 15.72 -11.40
C GLU A 23 17.97 15.08 -12.29
N HIS A 24 18.28 13.94 -12.92
CA HIS A 24 17.38 13.22 -13.81
C HIS A 24 17.40 11.72 -13.49
N ARG A 25 16.36 11.01 -13.94
CA ARG A 25 16.20 9.58 -13.68
C ARG A 25 16.72 8.72 -14.83
N LEU A 26 17.34 7.60 -14.49
CA LEU A 26 17.79 6.59 -15.43
C LEU A 26 16.62 5.74 -15.91
N ASP A 27 16.41 5.69 -17.22
CA ASP A 27 15.56 4.67 -17.83
C ASP A 27 16.29 3.32 -17.87
N ARG A 28 15.89 2.43 -16.95
CA ARG A 28 16.46 1.08 -16.80
C ARG A 28 16.30 0.19 -18.05
N PHE A 29 15.30 0.45 -18.89
CA PHE A 29 15.02 -0.37 -20.08
C PHE A 29 15.98 -0.05 -21.23
N ARG A 30 16.58 1.14 -21.21
CA ARG A 30 17.50 1.61 -22.26
C ARG A 30 18.97 1.30 -21.99
N VAL A 31 19.31 0.76 -20.82
CA VAL A 31 20.68 0.41 -20.47
C VAL A 31 21.14 -0.75 -21.36
N ALA A 32 22.08 -0.49 -22.28
CA ALA A 32 22.59 -1.51 -23.20
C ALA A 32 23.98 -2.05 -22.81
N GLU A 33 24.77 -1.26 -22.09
CA GLU A 33 26.18 -1.56 -21.81
C GLU A 33 26.51 -1.49 -20.32
N VAL A 34 27.49 -2.31 -19.92
CA VAL A 34 28.02 -2.38 -18.56
C VAL A 34 29.55 -2.48 -18.58
N GLN A 35 30.21 -1.83 -17.63
CA GLN A 35 31.65 -1.96 -17.43
C GLN A 35 31.96 -2.99 -16.33
N CYS A 36 32.85 -3.93 -16.62
CA CYS A 36 33.37 -4.85 -15.62
C CYS A 36 34.21 -4.10 -14.57
N THR A 37 33.93 -4.30 -13.29
CA THR A 37 34.70 -3.66 -12.20
C THR A 37 36.06 -4.32 -11.98
N ARG A 38 36.27 -5.56 -12.46
CA ARG A 38 37.53 -6.30 -12.32
C ARG A 38 38.50 -6.03 -13.45
N CYS A 39 38.09 -6.25 -14.70
CA CYS A 39 38.96 -6.10 -15.88
C CYS A 39 38.71 -4.82 -16.70
N ARG A 40 37.78 -3.95 -16.28
CA ARG A 40 37.45 -2.67 -16.94
C ARG A 40 36.90 -2.77 -18.37
N LEU A 41 36.66 -3.97 -18.89
CA LEU A 41 36.01 -4.19 -20.18
C LEU A 41 34.59 -3.61 -20.18
N LEU A 42 34.33 -2.69 -21.10
CA LEU A 42 32.99 -2.23 -21.48
C LEU A 42 32.40 -3.24 -22.46
N GLN A 43 31.17 -3.69 -22.21
CA GLN A 43 30.52 -4.77 -22.96
C GLN A 43 29.01 -4.65 -22.87
N LYS A 44 28.29 -5.45 -23.66
CA LYS A 44 26.83 -5.53 -23.59
C LYS A 44 26.35 -6.00 -22.22
N ALA A 45 25.17 -5.54 -21.82
CA ALA A 45 24.55 -5.95 -20.57
C ALA A 45 24.23 -7.45 -20.60
N GLN A 46 24.93 -8.20 -19.74
CA GLN A 46 24.78 -9.65 -19.59
C GLN A 46 25.29 -10.09 -18.21
N GLN A 47 24.95 -11.31 -17.79
CA GLN A 47 25.19 -11.76 -16.42
C GLN A 47 26.67 -11.96 -16.05
N ARG A 48 27.53 -12.28 -17.02
CA ARG A 48 28.96 -12.58 -16.82
C ARG A 48 29.83 -11.70 -17.70
N CYS A 49 31.01 -11.36 -17.21
CA CYS A 49 31.98 -10.62 -17.99
C CYS A 49 32.55 -11.48 -19.13
N GLU A 50 32.55 -10.99 -20.37
CA GLU A 50 33.23 -11.62 -21.53
C GLU A 50 34.73 -11.83 -21.29
N GLY A 51 35.42 -10.80 -20.80
CA GLY A 51 36.88 -10.85 -20.62
C GLY A 51 37.38 -11.73 -19.47
N CYS A 52 36.79 -11.65 -18.28
CA CYS A 52 37.28 -12.35 -17.08
C CYS A 52 36.28 -13.32 -16.45
N GLN A 53 35.13 -13.55 -17.10
CA GLN A 53 34.08 -14.49 -16.68
C GLN A 53 33.50 -14.25 -15.27
N SER A 54 33.78 -13.08 -14.68
CA SER A 54 33.24 -12.70 -13.38
C SER A 54 31.73 -12.56 -13.44
N LEU A 55 31.03 -13.15 -12.48
CA LEU A 55 29.59 -13.01 -12.30
C LEU A 55 29.26 -11.59 -11.80
N PHE A 56 28.38 -10.87 -12.49
CA PHE A 56 27.94 -9.53 -12.06
C PHE A 56 26.81 -9.54 -11.04
N GLY A 57 25.97 -10.59 -11.07
CA GLY A 57 24.91 -10.84 -10.10
C GLY A 57 24.42 -12.28 -10.23
N GLU A 58 24.07 -12.90 -9.11
CA GLU A 58 23.43 -14.22 -9.08
C GLU A 58 22.10 -14.18 -9.82
N TYR A 59 21.39 -13.05 -9.70
CA TYR A 59 20.23 -12.73 -10.51
C TYR A 59 20.57 -11.66 -11.53
N TYR A 60 20.19 -11.92 -12.78
CA TYR A 60 20.21 -10.95 -13.87
C TYR A 60 18.84 -10.92 -14.57
N CYS A 61 18.26 -9.72 -14.69
CA CYS A 61 17.09 -9.50 -15.52
C CYS A 61 17.48 -8.71 -16.77
N GLY A 62 17.38 -9.34 -17.94
CA GLY A 62 17.67 -8.69 -19.24
C GLY A 62 16.64 -7.66 -19.69
N ILE A 63 15.45 -7.63 -19.08
CA ILE A 63 14.43 -6.62 -19.39
C ILE A 63 14.69 -5.35 -18.57
N CYS A 64 14.91 -5.50 -17.26
CA CYS A 64 15.14 -4.37 -16.36
C CYS A 64 16.62 -3.96 -16.24
N HIS A 65 17.53 -4.72 -16.86
CA HIS A 65 18.99 -4.61 -16.70
C HIS A 65 19.43 -4.55 -15.23
N LEU A 66 18.79 -5.37 -14.38
CA LEU A 66 19.04 -5.46 -12.95
C LEU A 66 20.03 -6.58 -12.65
N PHE A 67 21.09 -6.25 -11.93
CA PHE A 67 22.09 -7.17 -11.37
C PHE A 67 21.96 -7.14 -9.84
N ASP A 68 21.68 -8.29 -9.22
CA ASP A 68 21.52 -8.38 -7.76
C ASP A 68 21.93 -9.78 -7.27
N ARG A 69 22.01 -9.95 -5.94
CA ARG A 69 22.12 -11.27 -5.29
C ARG A 69 20.79 -12.02 -5.39
N ASP A 70 20.80 -13.34 -5.24
CA ASP A 70 19.57 -14.12 -5.25
C ASP A 70 18.77 -13.90 -3.95
N LYS A 71 17.60 -13.30 -4.10
CA LYS A 71 16.56 -13.07 -3.10
C LYS A 71 15.25 -13.72 -3.57
N LYS A 72 15.34 -14.71 -4.45
CA LYS A 72 14.21 -15.35 -5.15
C LYS A 72 13.34 -14.35 -5.95
N GLN A 73 13.93 -13.23 -6.37
CA GLN A 73 13.24 -12.22 -7.17
C GLN A 73 12.89 -12.75 -8.56
N TYR A 74 11.83 -12.19 -9.14
CA TYR A 74 11.35 -12.57 -10.46
C TYR A 74 10.90 -11.33 -11.23
N HIS A 75 10.93 -11.41 -12.56
CA HIS A 75 10.36 -10.38 -13.40
C HIS A 75 8.86 -10.64 -13.59
N CYS A 76 8.02 -9.66 -13.27
CA CYS A 76 6.61 -9.70 -13.62
C CYS A 76 6.41 -9.01 -14.96
N ALA A 77 6.06 -9.78 -15.99
CA ALA A 77 5.86 -9.26 -17.34
C ALA A 77 4.73 -8.22 -17.41
N GLU A 78 3.61 -8.48 -16.71
CA GLU A 78 2.46 -7.56 -16.68
C GLU A 78 2.77 -6.22 -15.98
N CYS A 79 3.62 -6.22 -14.95
CA CYS A 79 4.08 -4.97 -14.33
C CYS A 79 5.27 -4.33 -15.07
N GLY A 80 6.02 -5.10 -15.85
CA GLY A 80 7.27 -4.67 -16.48
C GLY A 80 8.43 -4.43 -15.50
N ILE A 81 8.35 -4.93 -14.26
CA ILE A 81 9.38 -4.72 -13.22
C ILE A 81 9.69 -5.98 -12.43
N CYS A 82 10.93 -6.08 -11.95
CA CYS A 82 11.35 -7.11 -11.01
C CYS A 82 10.69 -6.92 -9.63
N ARG A 83 10.17 -8.01 -9.07
CA ARG A 83 9.59 -8.08 -7.72
C ARG A 83 10.40 -9.08 -6.88
N ILE A 84 10.45 -8.87 -5.57
CA ILE A 84 11.03 -9.84 -4.64
C ILE A 84 10.04 -10.99 -4.49
N GLY A 85 10.52 -12.23 -4.59
CA GLY A 85 9.68 -13.42 -4.53
C GLY A 85 9.84 -14.21 -3.23
N PRO A 86 9.65 -15.54 -3.27
CA PRO A 86 9.65 -16.37 -4.49
C PRO A 86 8.40 -16.20 -5.38
N LYS A 87 8.51 -16.44 -6.70
CA LYS A 87 7.42 -16.20 -7.67
C LYS A 87 6.17 -16.99 -7.34
N GLU A 88 6.35 -18.22 -6.85
CA GLU A 88 5.28 -19.13 -6.45
C GLU A 88 4.38 -18.60 -5.34
N ASP A 89 4.85 -17.66 -4.51
CA ASP A 89 4.05 -17.08 -3.40
C ASP A 89 3.20 -15.89 -3.84
N PHE A 90 3.29 -15.48 -5.11
CA PHE A 90 2.65 -14.29 -5.63
C PHE A 90 1.85 -14.57 -6.91
N PHE A 91 0.80 -13.79 -7.12
CA PHE A 91 0.07 -13.73 -8.38
C PHE A 91 -0.07 -12.28 -8.83
N HIS A 92 -0.18 -12.06 -10.13
CA HIS A 92 -0.54 -10.76 -10.68
C HIS A 92 -2.07 -10.67 -10.79
N CYS A 93 -2.65 -9.57 -10.30
CA CYS A 93 -4.05 -9.25 -10.53
C CYS A 93 -4.14 -8.17 -11.62
N SER A 94 -4.55 -8.55 -12.83
CA SER A 94 -4.57 -7.66 -13.99
C SER A 94 -5.57 -6.50 -13.83
N LYS A 95 -6.67 -6.70 -13.08
CA LYS A 95 -7.61 -5.61 -12.74
C LYS A 95 -6.97 -4.57 -11.81
N CYS A 96 -6.26 -5.01 -10.77
CA CYS A 96 -5.56 -4.10 -9.85
C CYS A 96 -4.24 -3.55 -10.43
N ASN A 97 -3.74 -4.17 -11.50
CA ASN A 97 -2.39 -3.98 -12.04
C ASN A 97 -1.28 -4.18 -11.01
N LEU A 98 -1.46 -5.12 -10.07
CA LEU A 98 -0.62 -5.29 -8.89
C LEU A 98 -0.26 -6.76 -8.64
N CYS A 99 1.00 -7.02 -8.31
CA CYS A 99 1.43 -8.31 -7.75
C CYS A 99 1.04 -8.41 -6.27
N LEU A 100 0.30 -9.45 -5.92
CA LEU A 100 -0.21 -9.71 -4.57
C LEU A 100 0.23 -11.10 -4.09
N SER A 101 0.34 -11.28 -2.78
CA SER A 101 0.58 -12.60 -2.19
C SER A 101 -0.59 -13.54 -2.52
N LEU A 102 -0.32 -14.82 -2.77
CA LEU A 102 -1.35 -15.85 -2.98
C LEU A 102 -2.37 -15.92 -1.84
N SER A 103 -2.00 -15.55 -0.62
CA SER A 103 -2.93 -15.44 0.53
C SER A 103 -4.12 -14.51 0.27
N LEU A 104 -3.95 -13.51 -0.61
CA LEU A 104 -4.96 -12.53 -1.00
C LEU A 104 -5.79 -12.96 -2.22
N ARG A 105 -5.49 -14.11 -2.82
CA ARG A 105 -6.21 -14.59 -4.00
C ARG A 105 -7.67 -14.87 -3.64
N GLY A 106 -8.60 -14.19 -4.33
CA GLY A 106 -10.04 -14.28 -4.05
C GLY A 106 -10.52 -13.55 -2.78
N LYS A 107 -9.61 -13.03 -1.95
CA LYS A 107 -9.96 -12.34 -0.69
C LYS A 107 -9.75 -10.83 -0.74
N HIS A 108 -8.87 -10.33 -1.61
CA HIS A 108 -8.66 -8.89 -1.71
C HIS A 108 -9.84 -8.19 -2.37
N LYS A 109 -10.13 -6.97 -1.90
CA LYS A 109 -11.03 -6.06 -2.58
C LYS A 109 -10.34 -5.53 -3.83
N CYS A 110 -10.78 -6.03 -4.98
CA CYS A 110 -10.21 -5.69 -6.27
C CYS A 110 -10.69 -4.29 -6.70
N ILE A 111 -9.77 -3.34 -6.74
CA ILE A 111 -10.02 -1.97 -7.22
C ILE A 111 -9.21 -1.77 -8.50
N GLU A 112 -9.88 -1.35 -9.56
CA GLU A 112 -9.27 -1.18 -10.87
C GLU A 112 -8.13 -0.15 -10.82
N ASN A 113 -6.99 -0.49 -11.41
CA ASN A 113 -5.83 0.40 -11.54
C ASN A 113 -5.30 1.00 -10.23
N VAL A 114 -5.61 0.39 -9.07
CA VAL A 114 -5.27 0.98 -7.76
C VAL A 114 -3.77 1.22 -7.59
N SER A 115 -2.92 0.37 -8.15
CA SER A 115 -1.46 0.54 -8.06
C SER A 115 -0.89 1.63 -8.96
N ARG A 116 -1.67 2.15 -9.91
CA ARG A 116 -1.27 3.24 -10.83
C ARG A 116 -1.56 4.62 -10.26
N GLN A 117 -2.18 4.68 -9.08
CA GLN A 117 -2.42 5.93 -8.36
C GLN A 117 -1.21 6.25 -7.47
N ASP A 118 -0.91 7.53 -7.33
CA ASP A 118 0.11 8.01 -6.40
C ASP A 118 -0.36 7.84 -4.95
N CYS A 119 0.59 7.77 -4.03
CA CYS A 119 0.27 7.69 -2.62
C CYS A 119 -0.45 8.97 -2.17
N PRO A 120 -1.63 8.87 -1.53
CA PRO A 120 -2.40 10.05 -1.14
C PRO A 120 -1.75 10.88 -0.02
N ILE A 121 -0.65 10.40 0.55
CA ILE A 121 0.04 11.08 1.66
C ILE A 121 1.29 11.80 1.17
N CYS A 122 2.16 11.16 0.38
CA CYS A 122 3.38 11.80 -0.15
C CYS A 122 3.29 12.24 -1.61
N LEU A 123 2.23 11.88 -2.32
CA LEU A 123 2.03 12.14 -3.75
C LEU A 123 3.13 11.54 -4.64
N GLU A 124 3.79 10.47 -4.18
CA GLU A 124 4.76 9.72 -4.96
C GLU A 124 4.17 8.42 -5.50
N ASP A 125 4.68 7.98 -6.66
CA ASP A 125 4.29 6.73 -7.32
C ASP A 125 4.37 5.53 -6.36
N ILE A 126 3.29 4.74 -6.32
CA ILE A 126 3.25 3.50 -5.52
C ILE A 126 3.81 2.32 -6.33
N HIS A 127 3.65 2.31 -7.66
CA HIS A 127 3.88 1.11 -8.46
C HIS A 127 5.36 0.71 -8.52
N THR A 128 6.23 1.69 -8.75
CA THR A 128 7.67 1.54 -8.99
C THR A 128 8.54 2.06 -7.84
N SER A 129 7.91 2.58 -6.78
CA SER A 129 8.63 3.00 -5.57
C SER A 129 9.36 1.84 -4.90
N ARG A 130 10.46 2.20 -4.24
CA ARG A 130 11.26 1.30 -3.41
C ARG A 130 10.56 1.00 -2.09
N VAL A 131 9.70 1.90 -1.65
CA VAL A 131 8.92 1.72 -0.43
C VAL A 131 7.76 0.80 -0.78
N GLY A 132 7.70 -0.35 -0.13
CA GLY A 132 6.62 -1.30 -0.36
C GLY A 132 5.25 -0.67 -0.10
N ALA A 133 4.25 -1.07 -0.86
CA ALA A 133 2.87 -0.67 -0.64
C ALA A 133 2.19 -1.58 0.39
N HIS A 134 1.23 -1.04 1.13
CA HIS A 134 0.33 -1.78 1.99
C HIS A 134 -1.10 -1.62 1.46
N VAL A 135 -1.82 -2.74 1.34
CA VAL A 135 -3.23 -2.78 0.90
C VAL A 135 -4.10 -2.71 2.14
N LEU A 136 -4.86 -1.63 2.29
CA LEU A 136 -5.83 -1.48 3.37
C LEU A 136 -7.05 -2.39 3.17
N PRO A 137 -7.82 -2.73 4.22
CA PRO A 137 -9.06 -3.51 4.10
C PRO A 137 -10.08 -2.91 3.12
N CYS A 138 -10.14 -1.58 3.02
CA CYS A 138 -10.99 -0.88 2.07
C CYS A 138 -10.54 -0.98 0.61
N GLY A 139 -9.34 -1.51 0.36
CA GLY A 139 -8.71 -1.72 -0.95
C GLY A 139 -7.69 -0.64 -1.36
N HIS A 140 -7.66 0.51 -0.66
CA HIS A 140 -6.72 1.59 -0.96
C HIS A 140 -5.27 1.22 -0.62
N LEU A 141 -4.31 1.81 -1.34
CA LEU A 141 -2.89 1.59 -1.14
C LEU A 141 -2.22 2.78 -0.45
N LEU A 142 -1.32 2.49 0.49
CA LEU A 142 -0.40 3.46 1.10
C LEU A 142 1.03 2.92 1.04
N HIS A 143 2.05 3.78 0.98
CA HIS A 143 3.40 3.30 1.29
C HIS A 143 3.45 2.77 2.72
N ARG A 144 4.19 1.67 2.93
CA ARG A 144 4.28 0.95 4.21
C ARG A 144 4.69 1.84 5.37
N LEU A 145 5.53 2.86 5.11
CA LEU A 145 5.92 3.86 6.10
C LEU A 145 4.70 4.60 6.66
N PHE A 146 3.80 5.05 5.80
CA PHE A 146 2.61 5.78 6.25
C PHE A 146 1.56 4.88 6.89
N PHE A 147 1.49 3.60 6.50
CA PHE A 147 0.67 2.64 7.22
C PHE A 147 1.11 2.51 8.70
N SER A 148 2.43 2.45 8.96
CA SER A 148 2.96 2.44 10.33
C SER A 148 2.57 3.72 11.09
N PHE A 149 2.66 4.88 10.46
CA PHE A 149 2.20 6.15 11.07
C PHE A 149 0.70 6.14 11.37
N LEU A 150 -0.12 5.61 10.45
CA LEU A 150 -1.54 5.48 10.65
C LEU A 150 -1.78 4.65 11.91
N SER A 151 -1.15 3.48 12.03
CA SER A 151 -1.35 2.59 13.17
C SER A 151 -0.98 3.17 14.54
N ALA A 152 -0.14 4.20 14.58
CA ALA A 152 0.25 4.89 15.80
C ALA A 152 -0.68 6.07 16.17
N ARG A 153 -1.39 6.66 15.21
CA ARG A 153 -2.13 7.93 15.39
C ARG A 153 -3.62 7.85 15.08
N GLY A 154 -4.08 6.77 14.46
CA GLY A 154 -5.46 6.58 14.10
C GLY A 154 -5.72 5.21 13.50
N TYR A 155 -6.95 4.99 13.05
CA TYR A 155 -7.33 3.70 12.49
C TYR A 155 -8.12 3.84 11.20
N ARG A 156 -8.27 5.05 10.65
CA ARG A 156 -9.13 5.32 9.49
C ARG A 156 -8.31 5.53 8.23
N CYS A 157 -8.77 4.97 7.12
CA CYS A 157 -8.21 5.25 5.81
C CYS A 157 -8.34 6.77 5.51
N PRO A 158 -7.26 7.47 5.12
CA PRO A 158 -7.33 8.90 4.83
C PRO A 158 -8.17 9.24 3.58
N LEU A 159 -8.49 8.24 2.76
CA LEU A 159 -9.25 8.43 1.52
C LEU A 159 -10.76 8.22 1.69
N CYS A 160 -11.17 7.29 2.56
CA CYS A 160 -12.58 6.90 2.67
C CYS A 160 -13.07 6.70 4.10
N MET A 161 -12.26 7.00 5.11
CA MET A 161 -12.58 6.87 6.53
C MET A 161 -12.85 5.45 7.06
N HIS A 162 -12.94 4.44 6.20
CA HIS A 162 -13.05 3.04 6.58
C HIS A 162 -11.89 2.60 7.48
N SER A 163 -12.18 1.75 8.46
CA SER A 163 -11.19 1.17 9.37
C SER A 163 -10.07 0.48 8.59
N ALA A 164 -8.85 0.96 8.78
CA ALA A 164 -7.61 0.49 8.18
C ALA A 164 -6.97 -0.66 8.98
N LEU A 165 -7.43 -0.89 10.21
CA LEU A 165 -6.92 -1.87 11.15
C LEU A 165 -8.06 -2.75 11.66
N ASP A 166 -7.70 -3.90 12.26
CA ASP A 166 -8.67 -4.68 13.03
C ASP A 166 -8.97 -3.96 14.36
N MET A 167 -10.18 -3.43 14.45
CA MET A 167 -10.66 -2.66 15.59
C MET A 167 -11.51 -3.49 16.55
N THR A 168 -11.65 -4.81 16.34
CA THR A 168 -12.54 -5.69 17.12
C THR A 168 -12.31 -5.56 18.63
N ARG A 169 -11.05 -5.53 19.07
CA ARG A 169 -10.71 -5.37 20.49
C ARG A 169 -11.09 -4.00 21.03
N TYR A 170 -10.84 -2.94 20.26
CA TYR A 170 -11.13 -1.58 20.67
C TYR A 170 -12.65 -1.33 20.75
N TRP A 171 -13.43 -1.90 19.84
CA TRP A 171 -14.90 -1.84 19.89
C TRP A 171 -15.47 -2.50 21.15
N ARG A 172 -14.91 -3.63 21.58
CA ARG A 172 -15.31 -4.25 22.86
C ARG A 172 -15.01 -3.37 24.07
N GLN A 173 -13.88 -2.65 24.06
CA GLN A 173 -13.58 -1.70 25.13
C GLN A 173 -14.59 -0.55 25.17
N LEU A 174 -14.98 -0.03 23.99
CA LEU A 174 -16.04 0.98 23.92
C LEU A 174 -17.39 0.44 24.39
N ASP A 175 -17.73 -0.82 24.10
CA ASP A 175 -18.94 -1.46 24.64
C ASP A 175 -18.95 -1.43 26.17
N ASP A 176 -17.83 -1.78 26.81
CA ASP A 176 -17.68 -1.77 28.27
C ASP A 176 -17.78 -0.36 28.85
N GLU A 177 -17.14 0.64 28.22
CA GLU A 177 -17.15 2.03 28.67
C GLU A 177 -18.55 2.68 28.53
N VAL A 178 -19.26 2.37 27.43
CA VAL A 178 -20.64 2.80 27.19
C VAL A 178 -21.57 2.22 28.26
N ALA A 179 -21.42 0.93 28.60
CA ALA A 179 -22.23 0.31 29.64
C ALA A 179 -21.98 0.90 31.04
N GLN A 180 -20.76 1.35 31.31
CA GLN A 180 -20.36 1.94 32.59
C GLN A 180 -20.70 3.44 32.73
N THR A 181 -21.00 4.11 31.62
CA THR A 181 -21.23 5.57 31.58
C THR A 181 -22.65 5.89 31.11
N PRO A 182 -23.68 5.73 31.95
CA PRO A 182 -25.05 6.01 31.55
C PRO A 182 -25.21 7.46 31.09
N MET A 183 -25.97 7.67 30.02
CA MET A 183 -26.22 9.02 29.48
C MET A 183 -27.05 9.86 30.46
N PRO A 184 -26.82 11.19 30.51
CA PRO A 184 -27.69 12.11 31.23
C PRO A 184 -29.15 11.99 30.78
N THR A 185 -30.09 12.26 31.69
CA THR A 185 -31.53 12.06 31.46
C THR A 185 -32.04 12.78 30.21
N GLU A 186 -31.51 13.97 29.93
CA GLU A 186 -31.81 14.79 28.73
C GLU A 186 -31.53 14.07 27.40
N TYR A 187 -30.58 13.13 27.39
CA TYR A 187 -30.13 12.40 26.21
C TYR A 187 -30.45 10.89 26.26
N GLN A 188 -31.02 10.41 27.36
CA GLN A 188 -31.20 8.99 27.62
C GLN A 188 -32.10 8.28 26.60
N ASN A 189 -33.06 9.00 26.00
CA ASN A 189 -33.97 8.49 24.96
C ASN A 189 -33.67 9.08 23.57
N MET A 190 -32.56 9.79 23.42
CA MET A 190 -32.21 10.45 22.17
C MET A 190 -31.74 9.45 21.11
N MET A 191 -32.46 9.40 19.99
CA MET A 191 -32.12 8.53 18.87
C MET A 191 -31.52 9.33 17.72
N VAL A 192 -30.48 8.78 17.10
CA VAL A 192 -29.75 9.42 16.00
C VAL A 192 -29.61 8.46 14.82
N GLU A 193 -29.74 9.02 13.63
CA GLU A 193 -29.42 8.33 12.38
C GLU A 193 -27.91 8.41 12.16
N ILE A 194 -27.29 7.27 11.89
CA ILE A 194 -25.86 7.16 11.64
C ILE A 194 -25.57 6.49 10.30
N LEU A 195 -24.46 6.89 9.68
CA LEU A 195 -23.81 6.20 8.56
C LEU A 195 -22.54 5.54 9.07
N CYS A 196 -22.39 4.23 8.82
CA CYS A 196 -21.18 3.49 9.19
C CYS A 196 -20.13 3.55 8.09
N ASN A 197 -18.91 3.99 8.42
CA ASN A 197 -17.80 4.06 7.46
C ASN A 197 -17.21 2.69 7.10
N ASP A 198 -17.54 1.63 7.85
CA ASP A 198 -17.01 0.28 7.63
C ASP A 198 -17.94 -0.57 6.75
N CYS A 199 -19.26 -0.48 6.95
CA CYS A 199 -20.22 -1.24 6.14
C CYS A 199 -21.10 -0.40 5.21
N ASN A 200 -20.99 0.95 5.25
CA ASN A 200 -21.82 1.90 4.51
C ASN A 200 -23.34 1.80 4.79
N ALA A 201 -23.74 1.04 5.81
CA ALA A 201 -25.14 0.94 6.20
C ALA A 201 -25.57 2.16 7.02
N ARG A 202 -26.83 2.57 6.81
CA ARG A 202 -27.53 3.51 7.69
C ARG A 202 -28.26 2.76 8.79
N SER A 203 -28.25 3.30 10.00
CA SER A 203 -29.03 2.74 11.10
C SER A 203 -29.43 3.81 12.10
N THR A 204 -30.57 3.64 12.76
CA THR A 204 -30.99 4.49 13.89
C THR A 204 -30.59 3.81 15.20
N VAL A 205 -29.81 4.52 16.01
CA VAL A 205 -29.20 3.99 17.25
C VAL A 205 -29.35 4.98 18.40
N GLN A 206 -29.21 4.47 19.63
CA GLN A 206 -29.20 5.32 20.82
C GLN A 206 -27.96 6.22 20.78
N PHE A 207 -28.17 7.52 21.02
CA PHE A 207 -27.06 8.46 21.11
C PHE A 207 -26.26 8.19 22.38
N HIS A 208 -24.93 8.17 22.23
CA HIS A 208 -23.99 8.05 23.34
C HIS A 208 -22.74 8.88 23.04
N LEU A 209 -22.24 9.62 24.03
CA LEU A 209 -21.12 10.56 23.86
C LEU A 209 -19.82 9.85 23.43
N LEU A 210 -19.57 8.65 23.97
CA LEU A 210 -18.37 7.86 23.66
C LEU A 210 -18.38 7.25 22.25
N GLY A 211 -19.56 7.05 21.65
CA GLY A 211 -19.66 6.51 20.30
C GLY A 211 -20.99 5.82 20.01
N MET A 212 -21.31 5.74 18.73
CA MET A 212 -22.57 5.19 18.24
C MET A 212 -22.30 3.88 17.50
N LYS A 213 -22.72 2.75 18.07
CA LYS A 213 -22.44 1.42 17.52
C LYS A 213 -23.33 1.10 16.33
N CYS A 214 -22.73 0.71 15.20
CA CYS A 214 -23.45 0.24 14.03
C CYS A 214 -24.15 -1.10 14.32
N LYS A 215 -25.46 -1.21 14.04
CA LYS A 215 -26.22 -2.46 14.23
C LYS A 215 -25.89 -3.57 13.24
N ASN A 216 -25.30 -3.24 12.09
CA ASN A 216 -25.02 -4.20 11.01
C ASN A 216 -23.66 -4.89 11.15
N CYS A 217 -22.64 -4.15 11.60
CA CYS A 217 -21.25 -4.65 11.67
C CYS A 217 -20.56 -4.40 13.01
N GLU A 218 -21.30 -3.90 14.00
CA GLU A 218 -20.82 -3.65 15.36
C GLU A 218 -19.69 -2.63 15.50
N SER A 219 -19.30 -1.97 14.41
CA SER A 219 -18.27 -0.93 14.42
C SER A 219 -18.78 0.37 15.05
N TYR A 220 -17.92 1.04 15.81
CA TYR A 220 -18.11 2.42 16.27
C TYR A 220 -17.53 3.46 15.30
N ASN A 221 -16.99 3.05 14.15
CA ASN A 221 -16.56 3.96 13.10
C ASN A 221 -17.76 4.52 12.31
N THR A 222 -18.54 5.37 12.98
CA THR A 222 -19.80 5.89 12.48
C THR A 222 -19.78 7.43 12.52
N ALA A 223 -20.57 8.04 11.65
CA ALA A 223 -20.85 9.47 11.65
C ALA A 223 -22.36 9.68 11.73
N GLN A 224 -22.80 10.74 12.39
CA GLN A 224 -24.20 11.11 12.40
C GLN A 224 -24.63 11.57 11.00
N ASP A 225 -25.68 10.98 10.46
CA ASP A 225 -26.21 11.22 9.12
C ASP A 225 -27.55 11.96 9.24
N GLY A 226 -27.48 13.29 9.38
CA GLY A 226 -28.66 14.15 9.47
C GLY A 226 -29.13 14.52 10.88
N ARG A 227 -30.41 14.93 10.99
CA ARG A 227 -31.00 15.57 12.18
C ARG A 227 -31.24 14.57 13.31
N CYS A 228 -30.97 15.00 14.54
CA CYS A 228 -31.44 14.30 15.74
C CYS A 228 -32.96 14.19 15.73
N ARG A 229 -33.50 13.00 16.00
CA ARG A 229 -34.92 12.85 16.31
C ARG A 229 -35.04 12.84 17.83
N LEU A 230 -35.48 13.96 18.39
CA LEU A 230 -35.97 13.98 19.76
C LEU A 230 -37.29 13.20 19.81
N PRO A 231 -37.60 12.46 20.90
CA PRO A 231 -38.87 11.79 21.06
C PRO A 231 -40.06 12.78 20.99
N LEU A 232 -41.17 12.32 20.43
CA LEU A 232 -42.46 13.02 20.31
C LEU A 232 -43.16 13.19 21.67
N GLU A 233 -42.54 13.89 22.63
CA GLU A 233 -43.20 14.26 23.90
C GLU A 233 -43.28 15.77 24.15
N GLU A 234 -42.85 16.61 23.19
CA GLU A 234 -43.10 18.06 23.21
C GLU A 234 -43.51 18.59 21.82
N GLN A 235 -44.71 18.18 21.36
CA GLN A 235 -45.49 18.88 20.33
C GLN A 235 -46.94 18.98 20.76
#